data_AF-A0A8W7PB86-F1
#
_entry.id   AF-A0A8W7PB86-F1
#
_cell.length_a   1.000
_cell.length_b   1.000
_cell.length_c   1.000
_cell.angle_alpha   90.00
_cell.angle_beta   90.00
_cell.angle_gamma   90.00
#
_symmetry.space_group_name_H-M   'P 1'
#
loop_
_entity.id
_entity.type
_entity.pdbx_description
1 polymer ?
#
loop_
_entity_poly.entity_id
_entity_poly.type
_entity_poly.pdbx_seq_one_letter_code
_entity_poly.pdbx_strand_id
1 'polypeptide(L)'
;MEQLTATVKQNADNAHHANQLAADASQTAQQGGQLVNQVVSTMRDISGSSQRIAEITTLINGIAFQTNILALNAAVEAARAGEQGRGFSVVASEVRNLAQRSAQAAKEIEGLIAESVSRVQAGTNLVEDTGKTMEQIVRSVTHVRDIMAEIAAASDEQTRGIAQIGQAIVEMDHTTQQNAALVEESAAAADSLEGAGRNALAKRCGVPFG
;
A
#
# COMPACT_ATOMS: atom_id res chain seq x y z
N MET A 1 16.86 -11.34 34.16
CA MET A 1 17.06 -9.95 33.67
C MET A 1 17.67 -9.91 32.28
N GLU A 2 18.76 -10.64 32.02
CA GLU A 2 19.41 -10.68 30.69
C GLU A 2 18.44 -11.01 29.54
N GLN A 3 17.55 -11.99 29.72
CA GLN A 3 16.53 -12.33 28.71
C GLN A 3 15.57 -11.17 28.43
N LEU A 4 15.13 -10.44 29.45
CA LEU A 4 14.25 -9.27 29.27
C LEU A 4 14.97 -8.15 28.53
N THR A 5 16.23 -7.85 28.90
CA THR A 5 17.06 -6.87 28.20
C THR A 5 17.26 -7.26 26.73
N ALA A 6 17.51 -8.54 26.45
CA ALA A 6 17.67 -9.05 25.10
C ALA A 6 16.38 -8.88 24.27
N THR A 7 15.22 -9.24 24.82
CA THR A 7 13.94 -9.10 24.12
C THR A 7 13.59 -7.63 23.86
N VAL A 8 13.81 -6.73 24.82
CA VAL A 8 13.54 -5.29 24.63
C VAL A 8 14.46 -4.69 23.57
N LYS A 9 15.75 -5.04 23.56
CA LYS A 9 16.69 -4.62 22.52
C LYS A 9 16.26 -5.14 21.14
N GLN A 10 15.88 -6.41 21.06
CA GLN A 10 15.37 -6.99 19.81
C GLN A 10 14.10 -6.29 19.32
N ASN A 11 13.20 -5.87 20.22
CA ASN A 11 12.01 -5.09 19.85
C ASN A 11 12.36 -3.72 19.28
N ALA A 12 13.34 -3.01 19.87
CA ALA A 12 13.82 -1.74 19.34
C ALA A 12 14.42 -1.90 17.93
N ASP A 13 15.26 -2.92 17.74
CA ASP A 13 15.87 -3.23 16.43
C ASP A 13 14.78 -3.60 15.39
N ASN A 14 13.80 -4.41 15.78
CA ASN A 14 12.66 -4.76 14.93
C ASN A 14 11.82 -3.54 14.54
N ALA A 15 11.59 -2.61 15.48
CA ALA A 15 10.86 -1.38 15.21
C ALA A 15 11.62 -0.48 14.21
N HIS A 16 12.95 -0.39 14.33
CA HIS A 16 13.79 0.31 13.36
C HIS A 16 13.75 -0.33 11.97
N HIS A 17 13.84 -1.65 11.88
CA HIS A 17 13.70 -2.37 10.60
C HIS A 17 12.31 -2.19 9.99
N ALA A 18 11.24 -2.31 10.78
CA ALA A 18 9.88 -2.09 10.30
C ALA A 18 9.65 -0.67 9.79
N ASN A 19 10.26 0.34 10.43
CA ASN A 19 10.24 1.71 9.96
C ASN A 19 10.91 1.87 8.58
N GLN A 20 12.06 1.22 8.35
CA GLN A 20 12.71 1.22 7.02
C GLN A 20 11.83 0.56 5.96
N LEU A 21 11.26 -0.62 6.25
CA LEU A 21 10.32 -1.28 5.33
C LEU A 21 9.10 -0.41 5.01
N ALA A 22 8.56 0.30 6.02
CA ALA A 22 7.47 1.23 5.82
C ALA A 22 7.90 2.40 4.90
N ALA A 23 9.11 2.93 5.05
CA ALA A 23 9.62 3.98 4.15
C ALA A 23 9.70 3.50 2.69
N ASP A 24 10.25 2.30 2.46
CA ASP A 24 10.37 1.71 1.13
C ASP A 24 8.99 1.42 0.49
N ALA A 25 8.05 0.91 1.28
CA ALA A 25 6.66 0.68 0.85
C ALA A 25 5.96 2.00 0.49
N SER A 26 6.17 3.06 1.28
CA SER A 26 5.62 4.39 1.01
C SER A 26 6.17 4.97 -0.29
N GLN A 27 7.48 4.87 -0.51
CA GLN A 27 8.11 5.29 -1.77
C GLN A 27 7.56 4.52 -2.97
N THR A 28 7.39 3.20 -2.84
CA THR A 28 6.82 2.35 -3.90
C THR A 28 5.37 2.76 -4.21
N ALA A 29 4.56 3.02 -3.18
CA ALA A 29 3.18 3.47 -3.36
C ALA A 29 3.11 4.88 -4.02
N GLN A 30 4.03 5.79 -3.68
CA GLN A 30 4.14 7.10 -4.34
C GLN A 30 4.49 6.98 -5.82
N GLN A 31 5.45 6.12 -6.17
CA GLN A 31 5.78 5.81 -7.57
C GLN A 31 4.58 5.19 -8.30
N GLY A 32 3.86 4.29 -7.63
CA GLY A 32 2.60 3.73 -8.14
C GLY A 32 1.56 4.81 -8.44
N GLY A 33 1.39 5.80 -7.55
CA GLY A 33 0.52 6.95 -7.77
C GLY A 33 0.93 7.81 -8.98
N GLN A 34 2.23 8.01 -9.21
CA GLN A 34 2.73 8.72 -10.39
C GLN A 34 2.42 7.96 -11.69
N LEU A 35 2.63 6.63 -11.71
CA LEU A 35 2.29 5.79 -12.86
C LEU A 35 0.79 5.84 -13.17
N VAL A 36 -0.06 5.77 -12.14
CA VAL A 36 -1.51 5.91 -12.27
C VAL A 36 -1.88 7.23 -12.94
N ASN A 37 -1.27 8.35 -12.53
CA ASN A 37 -1.51 9.66 -13.15
C ASN A 37 -1.09 9.69 -14.63
N GLN A 38 0.02 9.04 -14.99
CA GLN A 38 0.43 8.89 -16.39
C GLN A 38 -0.56 8.06 -17.22
N VAL A 39 -1.09 6.98 -16.64
CA VAL A 39 -2.12 6.15 -17.30
C VAL A 39 -3.39 6.96 -17.53
N VAL A 40 -3.86 7.73 -16.54
CA VAL A 40 -5.02 8.62 -16.69
C VAL A 40 -4.80 9.65 -17.81
N SER A 41 -3.62 10.27 -17.88
CA SER A 41 -3.28 11.19 -18.97
C SER A 41 -3.36 10.51 -20.34
N THR A 42 -2.78 9.31 -20.45
CA THR A 42 -2.79 8.53 -21.71
C THR A 42 -4.22 8.16 -22.11
N MET A 43 -5.08 7.77 -21.16
CA MET A 43 -6.48 7.47 -21.42
C MET A 43 -7.25 8.70 -21.93
N ARG A 44 -6.97 9.89 -21.40
CA ARG A 44 -7.54 11.15 -21.91
C ARG A 44 -7.10 11.44 -23.34
N ASP A 45 -5.83 11.21 -23.67
CA ASP A 45 -5.30 11.39 -25.03
C ASP A 45 -5.94 10.40 -26.02
N ILE A 46 -6.15 9.14 -25.60
CA ILE A 46 -6.86 8.12 -26.39
C ILE A 46 -8.32 8.54 -26.62
N SER A 47 -9.00 9.02 -25.58
CA SER A 47 -10.38 9.52 -25.68
C SER A 47 -10.48 10.70 -26.66
N GLY A 48 -9.58 11.69 -26.54
CA GLY A 48 -9.51 12.82 -27.46
C GLY A 48 -9.21 12.42 -28.91
N SER A 49 -8.32 11.43 -29.11
CA SER A 49 -8.03 10.88 -30.43
C SER A 49 -9.25 10.15 -31.01
N SER A 50 -9.96 9.38 -30.19
CA SER A 50 -11.17 8.64 -30.59
C SER A 50 -12.28 9.59 -31.04
N GLN A 51 -12.46 10.72 -30.33
CA GLN A 51 -13.41 11.76 -30.71
C GLN A 51 -13.10 12.35 -32.09
N ARG A 52 -11.83 12.61 -32.41
CA ARG A 52 -11.43 13.08 -33.75
C ARG A 52 -11.74 12.05 -34.83
N ILE A 53 -11.53 10.76 -34.55
CA ILE A 53 -11.89 9.70 -35.50
C ILE A 53 -13.41 9.66 -35.71
N ALA A 54 -14.22 9.85 -34.65
CA ALA A 54 -15.67 9.93 -34.78
C ALA A 54 -16.09 11.07 -35.73
N GLU A 55 -15.53 12.28 -35.56
CA GLU A 55 -15.79 13.43 -36.44
C GLU A 55 -15.43 13.14 -37.91
N ILE A 56 -14.27 12.52 -38.16
CA ILE A 56 -13.85 12.11 -39.51
C ILE A 56 -14.82 11.07 -40.08
N THR A 57 -15.28 10.12 -39.27
CA THR A 57 -16.21 9.07 -39.69
C THR A 57 -17.57 9.66 -40.06
N THR A 58 -18.05 10.65 -39.30
CA THR A 58 -19.26 11.43 -39.64
C THR A 58 -19.10 12.16 -40.97
N LEU A 59 -17.94 12.78 -41.22
CA LEU A 59 -17.64 13.43 -42.50
C LEU A 59 -17.66 12.42 -43.67
N ILE A 60 -17.05 11.25 -43.51
CA ILE A 60 -17.04 10.18 -44.53
C ILE A 60 -18.47 9.72 -44.84
N ASN A 61 -19.32 9.52 -43.83
CA ASN A 61 -20.73 9.20 -44.03
C ASN A 61 -21.47 10.31 -44.80
N GLY A 62 -21.16 11.58 -44.51
CA GLY A 62 -21.66 12.73 -45.27
C GLY A 62 -21.23 12.71 -46.75
N ILE A 63 -19.96 12.42 -47.04
CA ILE A 63 -19.44 12.29 -48.40
C ILE A 63 -20.12 11.12 -49.14
N ALA A 64 -20.30 9.99 -48.46
CA ALA A 64 -21.00 8.83 -49.01
C ALA A 64 -22.45 9.18 -49.37
N PHE A 65 -23.15 9.92 -48.50
CA PHE A 65 -24.51 10.40 -48.76
C PHE A 65 -24.57 11.35 -49.97
N GLN A 66 -23.65 12.32 -50.06
CA GLN A 66 -23.56 13.21 -51.21
C GLN A 66 -23.28 12.44 -52.51
N THR A 67 -22.35 11.48 -52.47
CA THR A 67 -22.01 10.62 -53.62
C THR A 67 -23.22 9.81 -54.09
N ASN A 68 -24.01 9.29 -53.15
CA ASN A 68 -25.25 8.57 -53.44
C ASN A 68 -26.29 9.48 -54.13
N ILE A 69 -26.41 10.74 -53.73
CA ILE A 69 -27.28 11.73 -54.41
C ILE A 69 -26.76 12.04 -55.82
N LEU A 70 -25.46 12.27 -55.98
CA LEU A 70 -24.88 12.52 -57.32
C LEU A 70 -25.11 11.34 -58.26
N ALA A 71 -24.93 10.10 -57.76
CA ALA A 71 -25.16 8.88 -58.52
C ALA A 71 -26.64 8.73 -58.93
N LEU A 72 -27.58 9.07 -58.04
CA LEU A 72 -28.99 9.09 -58.36
C LEU A 72 -29.32 10.10 -59.47
N ASN A 73 -28.79 11.32 -59.38
CA ASN A 73 -28.98 12.34 -60.41
C ASN A 73 -28.41 11.90 -61.77
N ALA A 74 -27.23 11.26 -61.77
CA ALA A 74 -26.62 10.71 -62.98
C ALA A 74 -27.47 9.58 -63.59
N ALA A 75 -28.07 8.72 -62.77
CA ALA A 75 -28.98 7.68 -63.25
C ALA A 75 -30.26 8.27 -63.89
N VAL A 76 -30.79 9.36 -63.32
CA VAL A 76 -31.94 10.08 -63.89
C VAL A 76 -31.59 10.69 -65.25
N GLU A 77 -30.43 11.34 -65.38
CA GLU A 77 -30.01 11.95 -66.65
C GLU A 77 -29.68 10.89 -67.71
N ALA A 78 -29.09 9.75 -67.29
CA ALA A 78 -28.87 8.60 -68.17
C ALA A 78 -30.19 8.02 -68.71
N ALA A 79 -31.23 7.92 -67.88
CA ALA A 79 -32.57 7.51 -68.31
C ALA A 79 -33.17 8.52 -69.31
N ARG A 80 -32.92 9.82 -69.11
CA ARG A 80 -33.37 10.89 -70.00
C ARG A 80 -32.72 10.85 -71.39
N ALA A 81 -31.45 10.42 -71.46
CA ALA A 81 -30.70 10.25 -72.71
C ALA A 81 -31.09 8.98 -73.50
N GLY A 82 -31.97 8.13 -72.97
CA GLY A 82 -32.44 6.91 -73.63
C GLY A 82 -31.31 5.92 -73.94
N GLU A 83 -31.26 5.42 -75.18
CA GLU A 83 -30.26 4.41 -75.61
C GLU A 83 -28.81 4.90 -75.48
N GLN A 84 -28.57 6.20 -75.67
CA GLN A 84 -27.23 6.80 -75.56
C GLN A 84 -26.73 6.86 -74.10
N GLY A 85 -27.64 6.79 -73.13
CA GLY A 85 -27.33 6.82 -71.70
C GLY A 85 -27.08 5.46 -71.06
N ARG A 86 -27.22 4.34 -71.80
CA ARG A 86 -27.14 2.98 -71.22
C ARG A 86 -25.84 2.72 -70.47
N GLY A 87 -24.70 3.10 -71.04
CA GLY A 87 -23.39 2.95 -70.38
C GLY A 87 -23.27 3.78 -69.10
N PHE A 88 -23.75 5.03 -69.13
CA PHE A 88 -23.76 5.91 -67.96
C PHE A 88 -24.68 5.41 -66.85
N SER A 89 -25.82 4.79 -67.19
CA SER A 89 -26.74 4.22 -66.21
C SER A 89 -26.09 3.10 -65.39
N VAL A 90 -25.24 2.27 -66.00
CA VAL A 90 -24.52 1.20 -65.28
C VAL A 90 -23.51 1.79 -64.31
N VAL A 91 -22.72 2.76 -64.77
CA VAL A 91 -21.72 3.45 -63.92
C VAL A 91 -22.41 4.15 -62.74
N ALA A 92 -23.54 4.84 -62.98
CA ALA A 92 -24.30 5.49 -61.92
C ALA A 92 -24.81 4.50 -60.86
N SER A 93 -25.28 3.31 -61.29
CA SER A 93 -25.68 2.26 -60.34
C SER A 93 -24.52 1.72 -59.52
N GLU A 94 -23.34 1.53 -60.12
CA GLU A 94 -22.15 1.04 -59.42
C GLU A 94 -21.63 2.06 -58.40
N VAL A 95 -21.57 3.34 -58.78
CA VAL A 95 -21.19 4.45 -57.88
C VAL A 95 -22.17 4.54 -56.71
N ARG A 96 -23.48 4.35 -56.98
CA ARG A 96 -24.51 4.34 -55.93
C ARG A 96 -24.30 3.18 -54.95
N ASN A 97 -24.02 1.98 -55.46
CA ASN A 97 -23.74 0.81 -54.61
C ASN A 97 -22.50 1.04 -53.73
N LEU A 98 -21.42 1.58 -54.32
CA LEU A 98 -20.18 1.90 -53.60
C LEU A 98 -20.43 2.93 -52.50
N ALA A 99 -21.22 3.97 -52.78
CA ALA A 99 -21.61 4.98 -51.79
C ALA A 99 -22.41 4.38 -50.63
N GLN A 100 -23.36 3.48 -50.90
CA GLN A 100 -24.11 2.79 -49.84
C GLN A 100 -23.21 1.89 -48.99
N ARG A 101 -22.27 1.16 -49.60
CA ARG A 101 -21.29 0.34 -48.88
C ARG A 101 -20.37 1.20 -48.01
N SER A 102 -19.93 2.35 -48.51
CA SER A 102 -19.11 3.30 -47.74
C SER A 102 -19.86 3.87 -46.54
N ALA A 103 -21.13 4.25 -46.70
CA ALA A 103 -21.96 4.73 -45.59
C ALA A 103 -22.18 3.66 -44.51
N GLN A 104 -22.38 2.39 -44.92
CA GLN A 104 -22.52 1.28 -43.99
C GLN A 104 -21.23 1.04 -43.19
N ALA A 105 -20.08 1.00 -43.87
CA ALA A 105 -18.78 0.85 -43.21
C ALA A 105 -18.49 2.00 -42.24
N ALA A 106 -18.83 3.25 -42.61
CA ALA A 106 -18.69 4.40 -41.74
C ALA A 106 -19.53 4.25 -40.45
N LYS A 107 -20.78 3.79 -40.54
CA LYS A 107 -21.62 3.51 -39.35
C LYS A 107 -21.05 2.41 -38.46
N GLU A 108 -20.49 1.35 -39.04
CA GLU A 108 -19.85 0.29 -38.26
C GLU A 108 -18.62 0.80 -37.50
N ILE A 109 -17.79 1.61 -38.15
CA ILE A 109 -16.64 2.29 -37.52
C ILE A 109 -17.10 3.22 -36.40
N GLU A 110 -18.16 4.00 -36.62
CA GLU A 110 -18.74 4.88 -35.61
C GLU A 110 -19.17 4.10 -34.35
N GLY A 111 -19.80 2.94 -34.53
CA GLY A 111 -20.15 2.04 -33.43
C GLY A 111 -18.93 1.54 -32.64
N LEU A 112 -17.88 1.11 -33.33
CA LEU A 112 -16.63 0.65 -32.70
C LEU A 112 -15.91 1.77 -31.93
N ILE A 113 -15.95 2.99 -32.44
CA ILE A 113 -15.38 4.16 -31.76
C ILE A 113 -16.19 4.49 -30.51
N ALA A 114 -17.52 4.50 -30.59
CA ALA A 114 -18.39 4.73 -29.44
C ALA A 114 -18.15 3.69 -28.32
N GLU A 115 -18.00 2.42 -28.70
CA GLU A 115 -17.63 1.36 -27.76
C GLU A 115 -16.24 1.60 -27.14
N SER A 116 -15.25 1.99 -27.96
CA SER A 116 -13.89 2.27 -27.50
C SER A 116 -13.86 3.42 -26.50
N VAL A 117 -14.59 4.52 -26.77
CA VAL A 117 -14.72 5.67 -25.85
C VAL A 117 -15.34 5.23 -24.52
N SER A 118 -16.41 4.42 -24.56
CA SER A 118 -17.05 3.88 -23.36
C SER A 118 -16.09 3.03 -22.52
N ARG A 119 -15.31 2.15 -23.16
CA ARG A 119 -14.30 1.32 -22.49
C ARG A 119 -13.17 2.15 -21.89
N VAL A 120 -12.69 3.17 -22.59
CA VAL A 120 -11.65 4.09 -22.08
C VAL A 120 -12.17 4.88 -20.88
N GLN A 121 -13.43 5.34 -20.91
CA GLN A 121 -14.03 6.04 -19.77
C GLN A 121 -14.15 5.13 -18.54
N ALA A 122 -14.63 3.89 -18.74
CA ALA A 122 -14.70 2.91 -17.65
C ALA A 122 -13.31 2.59 -17.08
N GLY A 123 -12.30 2.41 -17.95
CA GLY A 123 -10.91 2.21 -17.56
C GLY A 123 -10.33 3.40 -16.79
N THR A 124 -10.65 4.62 -17.20
CA THR A 124 -10.22 5.85 -16.52
C THR A 124 -10.74 5.88 -15.08
N ASN A 125 -12.03 5.58 -14.86
CA ASN A 125 -12.62 5.55 -13.53
C ASN A 125 -11.95 4.51 -12.62
N LEU A 126 -11.68 3.30 -13.13
CA LEU A 126 -11.00 2.24 -12.38
C LEU A 126 -9.57 2.64 -11.97
N VAL A 127 -8.86 3.32 -12.87
CA VAL A 127 -7.51 3.79 -12.61
C VAL A 127 -7.52 4.95 -11.60
N GLU A 128 -8.49 5.86 -11.65
CA GLU A 128 -8.67 6.91 -10.63
C GLU A 128 -8.92 6.32 -9.23
N ASP A 129 -9.76 5.29 -9.11
CA ASP A 129 -10.00 4.60 -7.84
C ASP A 129 -8.74 3.85 -7.35
N THR A 130 -7.95 3.31 -8.28
CA THR A 130 -6.62 2.75 -7.96
C THR A 130 -5.70 3.83 -7.39
N GLY A 131 -5.73 5.05 -7.95
CA GLY A 131 -4.99 6.20 -7.44
C GLY A 131 -5.36 6.57 -6.01
N LYS A 132 -6.67 6.63 -5.70
CA LYS A 132 -7.16 6.85 -4.32
C LYS A 132 -6.69 5.76 -3.36
N THR A 133 -6.67 4.51 -3.83
CA THR A 133 -6.18 3.37 -3.03
C THR A 133 -4.69 3.51 -2.72
N MET A 134 -3.87 3.95 -3.68
CA MET A 134 -2.45 4.24 -3.45
C MET A 134 -2.24 5.36 -2.42
N GLU A 135 -3.04 6.43 -2.47
CA GLU A 135 -3.00 7.48 -1.44
C GLU A 135 -3.35 6.93 -0.05
N GLN A 136 -4.35 6.06 0.05
CA GLN A 136 -4.69 5.40 1.31
C GLN A 136 -3.55 4.51 1.81
N ILE A 137 -2.87 3.77 0.93
CA ILE A 137 -1.69 2.98 1.30
C ILE A 137 -0.61 3.88 1.88
N VAL A 138 -0.28 5.00 1.22
CA VAL A 138 0.73 5.95 1.73
C VAL A 138 0.37 6.46 3.12
N ARG A 139 -0.90 6.81 3.37
CA ARG A 139 -1.38 7.25 4.70
C ARG A 139 -1.25 6.14 5.75
N SER A 140 -1.70 4.93 5.44
CA SER A 140 -1.63 3.78 6.35
C SER A 140 -0.18 3.41 6.70
N VAL A 141 0.71 3.41 5.71
CA VAL A 141 2.14 3.13 5.90
C VAL A 141 2.82 4.24 6.72
N THR A 142 2.41 5.50 6.52
CA THR A 142 2.88 6.61 7.37
C THR A 142 2.47 6.40 8.83
N HIS A 143 1.24 5.96 9.07
CA HIS A 143 0.79 5.65 10.43
C HIS A 143 1.56 4.48 11.06
N VAL A 144 1.86 3.43 10.29
CA VAL A 144 2.71 2.31 10.74
C VAL A 144 4.09 2.82 11.16
N ARG A 145 4.70 3.72 10.37
CA ARG A 145 5.97 4.34 10.73
C ARG A 145 5.89 5.09 12.07
N ASP A 146 4.84 5.87 12.28
CA ASP A 146 4.68 6.65 13.52
C ASP A 146 4.58 5.71 14.74
N ILE A 147 3.80 4.62 14.62
CA ILE A 147 3.72 3.58 15.67
C ILE A 147 5.08 2.91 15.91
N MET A 148 5.83 2.59 14.85
CA MET A 148 7.17 1.99 15.02
C MET A 148 8.14 2.95 15.71
N ALA A 149 8.04 4.26 15.45
CA ALA A 149 8.83 5.26 16.15
C ALA A 149 8.48 5.33 17.64
N GLU A 150 7.18 5.25 17.99
CA GLU A 150 6.72 5.16 19.38
C GLU A 150 7.23 3.88 20.07
N ILE A 151 7.17 2.72 19.40
CA ILE A 151 7.69 1.46 19.95
C ILE A 151 9.20 1.52 20.17
N ALA A 152 9.96 2.11 19.25
CA ALA A 152 11.40 2.28 19.41
C ALA A 152 11.72 3.15 20.63
N ALA A 153 11.01 4.28 20.80
CA ALA A 153 11.15 5.17 21.95
C ALA A 153 10.78 4.48 23.28
N ALA A 154 9.66 3.76 23.31
CA ALA A 154 9.22 3.00 24.48
C ALA A 154 10.19 1.88 24.84
N SER A 155 10.78 1.21 23.84
CA SER A 155 11.78 0.14 24.06
C SER A 155 13.11 0.70 24.60
N ASP A 156 13.51 1.89 24.16
CA ASP A 156 14.68 2.60 24.74
C ASP A 156 14.43 2.97 26.21
N GLU A 157 13.23 3.48 26.52
CA GLU A 157 12.84 3.77 27.90
C GLU A 157 12.79 2.51 28.77
N GLN A 158 12.22 1.41 28.27
CA GLN A 158 12.23 0.11 28.95
C GLN A 158 13.65 -0.38 29.22
N THR A 159 14.58 -0.20 28.27
CA THR A 159 15.98 -0.58 28.44
C THR A 159 16.62 0.18 29.60
N ARG A 160 16.37 1.50 29.70
CA ARG A 160 16.82 2.33 30.83
C ARG A 160 16.21 1.87 32.15
N GLY A 161 14.90 1.59 32.19
CA GLY A 161 14.21 1.11 33.39
C GLY A 161 14.72 -0.25 33.86
N ILE A 162 14.99 -1.17 32.93
CA ILE A 162 15.57 -2.50 33.22
C ILE A 162 16.97 -2.35 33.81
N ALA A 163 17.79 -1.42 33.29
CA ALA A 163 19.12 -1.16 33.85
C ALA A 163 19.04 -0.66 35.31
N GLN A 164 18.08 0.22 35.63
CA GLN A 164 17.84 0.68 37.00
C GLN A 164 17.38 -0.45 37.93
N ILE A 165 16.47 -1.31 37.47
CA ILE A 165 16.05 -2.49 38.23
C ILE A 165 17.24 -3.42 38.47
N GLY A 166 18.10 -3.62 37.47
CA GLY A 166 19.32 -4.39 37.60
C GLY A 166 20.21 -3.87 38.73
N GLN A 167 20.41 -2.55 38.81
CA GLN A 167 21.18 -1.92 39.89
C GLN A 167 20.53 -2.14 41.27
N ALA A 168 19.21 -1.96 41.38
CA ALA A 168 18.48 -2.18 42.63
C ALA A 168 18.55 -3.64 43.12
N ILE A 169 18.58 -4.61 42.20
CA ILE A 169 18.74 -6.04 42.54
C ILE A 169 20.14 -6.28 43.12
N VAL A 170 21.19 -5.68 42.56
CA VAL A 170 22.56 -5.81 43.09
C VAL A 170 22.66 -5.23 44.50
N GLU A 171 22.01 -4.10 44.76
CA GLU A 171 21.97 -3.48 46.09
C GLU A 171 21.15 -4.32 47.10
N MET A 172 20.02 -4.90 46.66
CA MET A 172 19.25 -5.84 47.47
C MET A 172 20.03 -7.11 47.79
N ASP A 173 20.79 -7.65 46.83
CA ASP A 173 21.64 -8.82 47.05
C ASP A 173 22.72 -8.51 48.10
N HIS A 174 23.38 -7.36 47.99
CA HIS A 174 24.34 -6.90 49.00
C HIS A 174 23.70 -6.80 50.40
N THR A 175 22.54 -6.15 50.51
CA THR A 175 21.81 -6.04 51.78
C THR A 175 21.39 -7.40 52.32
N THR A 176 20.99 -8.33 51.46
CA THR A 176 20.60 -9.70 51.83
C THR A 176 21.81 -10.48 52.36
N GLN A 177 22.97 -10.37 51.72
CA GLN A 177 24.22 -10.97 52.20
C GLN A 177 24.66 -10.37 53.54
N GLN A 178 24.54 -9.05 53.71
CA GLN A 178 24.80 -8.39 55.00
C GLN A 178 23.84 -8.88 56.10
N ASN A 179 22.55 -9.01 55.80
CA ASN A 179 21.58 -9.54 56.75
C ASN A 179 21.90 -10.98 57.15
N ALA A 180 22.32 -11.83 56.21
CA ALA A 180 22.76 -13.19 56.50
C ALA A 180 23.97 -13.21 57.45
N ALA A 181 24.98 -12.37 57.17
CA ALA A 181 26.16 -12.24 58.03
C ALA A 181 25.80 -11.74 59.45
N LEU A 182 24.90 -10.76 59.56
CA LEU A 182 24.42 -10.25 60.84
C LEU A 182 23.65 -11.31 61.64
N VAL A 183 22.87 -12.16 60.96
CA VAL A 183 22.17 -13.28 61.60
C VAL A 183 23.18 -14.32 62.10
N GLU A 184 24.21 -14.65 61.32
CA GLU A 184 25.29 -15.54 61.76
C GLU A 184 26.02 -14.98 62.98
N GLU A 185 26.38 -13.69 62.97
CA GLU A 185 27.01 -13.01 64.10
C GLU A 185 26.11 -13.02 65.35
N SER A 186 24.82 -12.74 65.15
CA SER A 186 23.82 -12.75 66.24
C SER A 186 23.63 -14.13 66.84
N ALA A 187 23.61 -15.18 66.01
CA ALA A 187 23.53 -16.56 66.46
C ALA A 187 24.78 -16.95 67.27
N ALA A 188 25.98 -16.60 66.80
CA ALA A 188 27.23 -16.85 67.52
C ALA A 188 27.28 -16.10 68.87
N ALA A 189 26.76 -14.87 68.92
CA ALA A 189 26.66 -14.09 70.15
C ALA A 189 25.67 -14.74 71.14
N ALA A 190 24.52 -15.23 70.66
CA ALA A 190 23.54 -15.95 71.47
C ALA A 190 24.11 -17.25 72.05
N ASP A 191 24.81 -18.05 71.25
CA ASP A 191 25.50 -19.28 71.67
C ASP A 191 26.55 -18.99 72.75
N SER A 192 27.31 -17.92 72.58
CA SER A 192 28.32 -17.47 73.55
C SER A 192 27.68 -17.05 74.88
N LEU A 193 26.54 -16.33 74.82
CA LEU A 193 25.76 -15.93 75.98
C LEU A 193 25.15 -17.14 76.71
N GLU A 194 24.60 -18.12 75.98
CA GLU A 194 24.08 -19.36 76.55
C GLU A 194 25.19 -20.16 77.24
N GLY A 195 26.34 -20.32 76.57
CA GLY A 195 27.52 -21.00 77.13
C GLY A 195 28.02 -20.34 78.41
N ALA A 196 28.09 -19.00 78.44
CA ALA A 196 28.45 -18.24 79.63
C ALA A 196 27.44 -18.45 80.78
N GLY A 197 26.14 -18.44 80.48
CA GLY A 197 25.06 -18.72 81.43
C GLY A 197 25.13 -20.13 82.02
N ARG A 198 25.32 -21.15 81.17
CA ARG A 198 25.54 -22.55 81.61
C ARG A 198 26.75 -22.69 82.52
N ASN A 199 27.87 -22.06 82.18
CA ASN A 199 29.08 -22.10 83.01
C ASN A 199 28.87 -21.41 84.37
N ALA A 200 28.14 -20.29 84.40
CA ALA A 200 27.79 -19.60 85.63
C ALA A 200 26.89 -20.47 86.54
N LEU A 201 25.91 -21.17 85.96
CA LEU A 201 25.05 -22.12 86.69
C LEU A 201 25.82 -23.33 87.22
N ALA A 202 26.70 -23.92 86.40
CA ALA A 202 27.55 -25.05 86.82
C ALA A 202 28.45 -24.69 88.01
N LYS A 203 29.06 -23.50 88.00
CA LYS A 203 29.85 -23.00 89.14
C LYS A 203 29.00 -22.77 90.40
N ARG A 204 27.72 -22.43 90.24
CA ARG A 204 26.81 -22.11 91.35
C ARG A 204 26.14 -23.34 91.95
N CYS A 205 25.93 -24.40 91.15
CA CYS A 205 25.35 -25.67 91.59
C CYS A 205 26.36 -26.69 92.14
N GLY A 206 27.67 -26.39 92.10
CA GLY A 206 28.68 -27.17 92.84
C GLY A 206 28.72 -28.66 92.48
N VAL A 207 28.76 -29.03 91.19
CA VAL A 207 29.02 -30.41 90.79
C VAL A 207 30.53 -30.66 90.86
N PRO A 208 31.04 -31.55 91.73
CA PRO A 208 32.45 -31.91 91.75
C PRO A 208 32.75 -32.83 90.56
N PHE A 209 33.87 -32.58 89.87
CA PHE A 209 34.46 -33.56 88.97
C PHE A 209 34.91 -34.76 89.82
N GLY A 210 34.24 -35.90 89.62
CA GLY A 210 34.62 -37.23 90.07
C GLY A 210 34.28 -38.22 88.97
#